data_AF-A0A2T6ZI63-F1
#
_entry.id   AF-A0A2T6ZI63-F1
#
_cell.length_a   1.000
_cell.length_b   1.000
_cell.length_c   1.000
_cell.angle_alpha   90.00
_cell.angle_beta   90.00
_cell.angle_gamma   90.00
#
_symmetry.space_group_name_H-M   'P 1'
#
loop_
_entity.id
_entity.type
_entity.pdbx_description
1 polymer ?
#
loop_
_entity_poly.entity_id
_entity_poly.type
_entity_poly.pdbx_seq_one_letter_code
_entity_poly.pdbx_strand_id
1 'polypeptide(L)'
;MFGDFAEPISHGKAARVTGIYSPTNPVPIPITENRNEEELYDKFFREKNMEQEKNRKNQYQVFADRRDERWREKNDELHAEILRLNMKVQKLEGLLETEQRMNEKLDENINIRGGLERIDYAGRQQGKIGSKVSKGPRAGLTAMIKMPEFAEILHEEVEERKLVPDDIVYCIQGAYNTYSERVHGNNGHLVLRRRDHSANQIAALVVILRMQEKWANSITWTEVEEPKST
;
A
#
# COMPACT_ATOMS: atom_id res chain seq x y z
N MET A 1 5.56 23.49 9.83
CA MET A 1 6.24 24.29 10.87
C MET A 1 7.22 25.22 10.17
N PHE A 2 6.77 26.44 9.86
CA PHE A 2 7.65 27.49 9.33
C PHE A 2 8.25 28.20 10.54
N GLY A 3 9.57 28.11 10.69
CA GLY A 3 10.30 28.70 11.79
C GLY A 3 10.31 30.22 11.70
N ASP A 4 10.15 30.81 12.88
CA ASP A 4 10.30 32.21 13.29
C ASP A 4 11.11 33.11 12.34
N PHE A 5 10.42 34.15 11.86
CA PHE A 5 11.04 35.30 11.22
C PHE A 5 11.89 36.07 12.24
N ALA A 6 13.17 36.26 11.94
CA ALA A 6 14.07 37.08 12.73
C ALA A 6 13.55 38.52 12.87
N GLU A 7 13.56 39.04 14.10
CA GLU A 7 13.20 40.43 14.40
C GLU A 7 14.17 41.44 13.74
N PRO A 8 13.68 42.62 13.31
CA PRO A 8 14.51 43.64 12.70
C PRO A 8 15.48 44.27 13.72
N ILE A 9 16.75 44.40 13.31
CA ILE A 9 17.80 45.05 14.11
C ILE A 9 17.51 46.55 14.22
N SER A 10 17.37 47.03 15.46
CA SER A 10 17.22 48.45 15.82
C SER A 10 18.46 49.25 15.40
N HIS A 11 18.30 50.16 14.43
CA HIS A 11 19.32 51.14 14.08
C HIS A 11 19.40 52.23 15.17
N GLY A 12 20.39 52.11 16.05
CA GLY A 12 20.73 53.14 17.04
C GLY A 12 21.09 54.47 16.37
N LYS A 13 20.42 55.55 16.77
CA LYS A 13 20.69 56.92 16.31
C LYS A 13 22.08 57.35 16.77
N ALA A 14 22.96 57.68 15.83
CA ALA A 14 24.26 58.28 16.12
C ALA A 14 24.07 59.72 16.66
N ALA A 15 24.71 60.01 17.79
CA ALA A 15 24.75 61.36 18.35
C ALA A 15 25.65 62.26 17.48
N ARG A 16 25.09 63.37 16.96
CA ARG A 16 25.88 64.44 16.33
C ARG A 16 26.62 65.21 17.41
N VAL A 17 27.93 65.01 17.50
CA VAL A 17 28.84 65.87 18.27
C VAL A 17 29.30 67.01 17.36
N THR A 18 28.70 68.19 17.53
CA THR A 18 29.16 69.45 16.90
C THR A 18 30.14 70.14 17.84
N GLY A 19 31.42 69.75 17.78
CA GLY A 19 32.51 70.46 18.44
C GLY A 19 33.05 71.57 17.54
N ILE A 20 32.78 72.82 17.90
CA ILE A 20 33.39 74.00 17.28
C ILE A 20 34.78 74.17 17.91
N TYR A 21 35.83 73.73 17.23
CA TYR A 21 37.21 74.06 17.56
C TYR A 21 37.72 75.13 16.59
N SER A 22 38.25 76.22 17.15
CA SER A 22 38.90 77.29 16.39
C SER A 22 40.23 76.80 15.81
N PRO A 23 40.52 77.06 14.53
CA PRO A 23 41.80 76.72 13.94
C PRO A 23 42.85 77.74 14.36
N THR A 24 43.71 77.38 15.30
CA THR A 24 45.03 78.01 15.42
C THR A 24 45.90 77.48 14.30
N ASN A 25 46.21 78.33 13.30
CA ASN A 25 47.11 77.99 12.19
C ASN A 25 48.50 77.62 12.74
N PRO A 26 48.93 76.33 12.66
CA PRO A 26 50.28 75.97 12.99
C PRO A 26 51.24 76.49 11.90
N VAL A 27 52.41 76.95 12.34
CA VAL A 27 53.51 77.41 11.48
C VAL A 27 53.98 76.24 10.59
N PRO A 28 54.18 76.42 9.28
CA PRO A 28 54.65 75.37 8.40
C PRO A 28 56.09 74.99 8.77
N ILE A 29 56.27 73.81 9.34
CA ILE A 29 57.59 73.19 9.49
C ILE A 29 57.97 72.65 8.10
N PRO A 30 59.16 72.96 7.54
CA PRO A 30 59.61 72.37 6.29
C PRO A 30 59.87 70.88 6.52
N ILE A 31 58.92 70.05 6.13
CA ILE A 31 59.09 68.60 6.07
C ILE A 31 60.01 68.34 4.89
N THR A 32 61.26 67.95 5.17
CA THR A 32 62.14 67.41 4.13
C THR A 32 61.53 66.08 3.70
N GLU A 33 61.02 66.05 2.47
CA GLU A 33 60.28 64.94 1.87
C GLU A 33 61.14 63.67 1.84
N ASN A 34 60.94 62.78 2.82
CA ASN A 34 61.47 61.42 2.80
C ASN A 34 60.51 60.53 1.98
N ARG A 35 60.33 60.88 0.71
CA ARG A 35 59.35 60.28 -0.24
C ARG A 35 59.46 58.74 -0.34
N ASN A 36 60.65 58.20 -0.06
CA ASN A 36 60.90 56.75 -0.05
C ASN A 36 60.27 56.00 1.14
N GLU A 37 60.07 56.66 2.28
CA GLU A 37 59.47 56.02 3.47
C GLU A 37 57.96 55.88 3.32
N GLU A 38 57.29 56.91 2.77
CA GLU A 38 55.84 56.91 2.53
C GLU A 38 55.42 55.81 1.55
N GLU A 39 56.18 55.63 0.45
CA GLU A 39 55.94 54.55 -0.52
C GLU A 39 56.08 53.14 0.10
N LEU A 40 57.03 52.98 1.04
CA LEU A 40 57.26 51.72 1.75
C LEU A 40 56.09 51.39 2.68
N TYR A 41 55.60 52.39 3.43
CA TYR A 41 54.44 52.25 4.30
C TYR A 41 53.17 51.90 3.50
N ASP A 42 52.92 52.60 2.40
CA ASP A 42 51.77 52.32 1.52
C ASP A 42 51.82 50.92 0.92
N LYS A 43 53.00 50.46 0.52
CA LYS A 43 53.18 49.08 0.06
C LYS A 43 52.86 48.08 1.16
N PHE A 44 53.38 48.29 2.37
CA PHE A 44 53.13 47.42 3.53
C PHE A 44 51.65 47.34 3.88
N PHE A 45 50.94 48.48 3.95
CA PHE A 45 49.49 48.50 4.24
C PHE A 45 48.67 47.81 3.15
N ARG A 46 49.04 48.00 1.86
CA ARG A 46 48.39 47.28 0.75
C ARG A 46 48.58 45.77 0.85
N GLU A 47 49.79 45.32 1.13
CA GLU A 47 50.07 43.89 1.33
C GLU A 47 49.28 43.32 2.52
N LYS A 48 49.25 44.03 3.65
CA LYS A 48 48.46 43.63 4.82
C LYS A 48 46.96 43.58 4.55
N ASN A 49 46.42 44.55 3.81
CA ASN A 49 45.01 44.56 3.42
C ASN A 49 44.68 43.38 2.48
N MET A 50 45.55 43.11 1.49
CA MET A 50 45.38 41.96 0.59
C MET A 50 45.44 40.62 1.35
N GLU A 51 46.38 40.50 2.28
CA GLU A 51 46.51 39.31 3.14
C GLU A 51 45.24 39.12 4.00
N GLN A 52 44.74 40.19 4.62
CA GLN A 52 43.52 40.16 5.41
C GLN A 52 42.29 39.80 4.57
N GLU A 53 42.15 40.36 3.36
CA GLU A 53 41.05 40.05 2.46
C GLU A 53 41.09 38.59 1.99
N LYS A 54 42.29 38.10 1.66
CA LYS A 54 42.50 36.69 1.32
C LYS A 54 42.10 35.77 2.48
N ASN A 55 42.49 36.11 3.71
CA ASN A 55 42.11 35.35 4.89
C ASN A 55 40.59 35.35 5.12
N ARG A 56 39.92 36.49 4.92
CA ARG A 56 38.45 36.56 4.99
C ARG A 56 37.78 35.68 3.94
N LYS A 57 38.23 35.76 2.68
CA LYS A 57 37.71 34.92 1.58
C LYS A 57 37.88 33.44 1.89
N ASN A 58 39.05 33.03 2.38
CA ASN A 58 39.31 31.66 2.79
C ASN A 58 38.39 31.21 3.92
N GLN A 59 38.18 32.05 4.94
CA GLN A 59 37.25 31.74 6.03
C GLN A 59 35.82 31.56 5.52
N TYR A 60 35.32 32.46 4.67
CA TYR A 60 34.00 32.33 4.08
C TYR A 60 33.86 31.06 3.25
N GLN A 61 34.88 30.70 2.48
CA GLN A 61 34.87 29.47 1.70
C GLN A 61 34.77 28.24 2.61
N VAL A 62 35.58 28.16 3.67
CA VAL A 62 35.52 27.06 4.65
C VAL A 62 34.15 26.97 5.32
N PHE A 63 33.53 28.09 5.66
CA PHE A 63 32.18 28.08 6.23
C PHE A 63 31.12 27.62 5.23
N ALA A 64 31.21 28.06 3.97
CA ALA A 64 30.32 27.61 2.91
C ALA A 64 30.46 26.09 2.67
N ASP A 65 31.69 25.60 2.54
CA ASP A 65 31.97 24.19 2.31
C ASP A 65 31.43 23.31 3.45
N ARG A 66 31.63 23.71 4.72
CA ARG A 66 31.09 23.00 5.89
C ARG A 66 29.57 22.98 5.93
N ARG A 67 28.94 24.10 5.56
CA ARG A 67 27.48 24.19 5.52
C ARG A 67 26.94 23.27 4.43
N ASP A 68 27.55 23.28 3.26
CA ASP A 68 27.13 22.50 2.11
C ASP A 68 27.37 20.99 2.35
N GLU A 69 28.45 20.62 3.04
CA GLU A 69 28.69 19.23 3.48
C GLU A 69 27.61 18.76 4.44
N ARG A 70 27.29 19.54 5.48
CA ARG A 70 26.21 19.20 6.41
C ARG A 70 24.86 19.05 5.71
N TRP A 71 24.60 19.87 4.68
CA TRP A 71 23.39 19.75 3.87
C TRP A 71 23.37 18.48 3.04
N ARG A 72 24.52 18.07 2.46
CA ARG A 72 24.64 16.80 1.74
C ARG A 72 24.40 15.62 2.66
N GLU A 73 25.09 15.54 3.79
CA GLU A 73 24.91 14.46 4.80
C GLU A 73 23.44 14.32 5.21
N LYS A 74 22.80 15.45 5.57
CA LYS A 74 21.39 15.44 5.94
C LYS A 74 20.46 15.03 4.80
N ASN A 75 20.77 15.43 3.57
CA ASN A 75 19.98 15.04 2.40
C ASN A 75 20.13 13.53 2.11
N ASP A 76 21.33 13.00 2.25
CA ASP A 76 21.62 11.57 2.07
C ASP A 76 20.94 10.74 3.16
N GLU A 77 20.96 11.18 4.42
CA GLU A 77 20.20 10.57 5.52
C GLU A 77 18.70 10.55 5.24
N LEU A 78 18.13 11.67 4.79
CA LEU A 78 16.71 11.76 4.44
C LEU A 78 16.36 10.86 3.25
N HIS A 79 17.21 10.78 2.22
CA HIS A 79 17.01 9.89 1.09
C HIS A 79 17.06 8.42 1.51
N ALA A 80 18.02 8.03 2.35
CA ALA A 80 18.09 6.68 2.89
C ALA A 80 16.82 6.32 3.68
N GLU A 81 16.31 7.25 4.49
CA GLU A 81 15.07 7.06 5.24
C GLU A 81 13.83 6.95 4.35
N ILE A 82 13.73 7.78 3.31
CA ILE A 82 12.66 7.70 2.31
C ILE A 82 12.66 6.32 1.63
N LEU A 83 13.82 5.83 1.20
CA LEU A 83 13.94 4.51 0.57
C LEU A 83 13.51 3.40 1.54
N ARG A 84 13.96 3.48 2.80
CA ARG A 84 13.60 2.52 3.84
C ARG A 84 12.08 2.48 4.09
N LEU A 85 11.45 3.65 4.18
CA LEU A 85 10.00 3.76 4.38
C LEU A 85 9.23 3.26 3.16
N ASN A 86 9.67 3.58 1.95
CA ASN A 86 9.05 3.09 0.71
C ASN A 86 9.07 1.55 0.63
N MET A 87 10.19 0.92 0.97
CA MET A 87 10.27 -0.55 1.04
C MET A 87 9.30 -1.13 2.08
N LYS A 88 9.12 -0.45 3.22
CA LYS A 88 8.16 -0.87 4.25
C LYS A 88 6.72 -0.75 3.76
N VAL A 89 6.38 0.33 3.07
CA VAL A 89 5.04 0.54 2.49
C VAL A 89 4.74 -0.56 1.47
N GLN A 90 5.63 -0.81 0.52
CA GLN A 90 5.45 -1.87 -0.48
C GLN A 90 5.25 -3.25 0.16
N LYS A 91 6.02 -3.56 1.20
CA LYS A 91 5.86 -4.82 1.93
C LYS A 91 4.49 -4.92 2.61
N LEU A 92 4.02 -3.83 3.22
CA LEU A 92 2.71 -3.81 3.90
C LEU A 92 1.56 -3.88 2.90
N GLU A 93 1.67 -3.21 1.76
CA GLU A 93 0.69 -3.30 0.67
C GLU A 93 0.56 -4.74 0.16
N GLY A 94 1.68 -5.42 -0.11
CA GLY A 94 1.64 -6.84 -0.51
C GLY A 94 1.04 -7.78 0.54
N LEU A 95 1.28 -7.51 1.83
CA LEU A 95 0.63 -8.26 2.92
C LEU A 95 -0.87 -7.99 2.97
N LEU A 96 -1.28 -6.73 2.85
CA LEU A 96 -2.69 -6.34 2.85
C LEU A 96 -3.46 -6.99 1.70
N GLU A 97 -2.91 -6.98 0.48
CA GLU A 97 -3.51 -7.64 -0.68
C GLU A 97 -3.64 -9.16 -0.50
N THR A 98 -2.70 -9.77 0.21
CA THR A 98 -2.73 -11.21 0.49
C THR A 98 -3.82 -11.54 1.52
N GLU A 99 -3.92 -10.76 2.59
CA GLU A 99 -4.98 -10.89 3.60
C GLU A 99 -6.37 -10.62 3.02
N GLN A 100 -6.52 -9.59 2.18
CA GLN A 100 -7.78 -9.29 1.49
C GLN A 100 -8.23 -10.47 0.62
N ARG A 101 -7.33 -11.06 -0.17
CA ARG A 101 -7.64 -12.25 -0.97
C ARG A 101 -8.02 -13.45 -0.10
N MET A 102 -7.33 -13.67 1.02
CA MET A 102 -7.69 -14.76 1.94
C MET A 102 -9.08 -14.55 2.56
N ASN A 103 -9.42 -13.32 2.94
CA ASN A 103 -10.74 -12.99 3.47
C ASN A 103 -11.85 -13.16 2.42
N GLU A 104 -11.65 -12.69 1.18
CA GLU A 104 -12.61 -12.88 0.08
C GLU A 104 -12.89 -14.36 -0.20
N LYS A 105 -11.85 -15.20 -0.12
CA LYS A 105 -11.96 -16.65 -0.28
C LYS A 105 -12.69 -17.29 0.89
N LEU A 106 -12.42 -16.84 2.12
CA LEU A 106 -13.13 -17.32 3.31
C LEU A 106 -14.61 -16.97 3.25
N ASP A 107 -14.94 -15.73 2.91
CA ASP A 107 -16.32 -15.26 2.75
C ASP A 107 -17.08 -16.08 1.70
N GLU A 108 -16.44 -16.38 0.56
CA GLU A 108 -17.02 -17.26 -0.47
C GLU A 108 -17.27 -18.67 0.04
N ASN A 109 -16.29 -19.28 0.73
CA ASN A 109 -16.42 -20.62 1.31
C ASN A 109 -17.56 -20.69 2.32
N ILE A 110 -17.70 -19.67 3.18
CA ILE A 110 -18.82 -19.55 4.14
C ILE A 110 -20.14 -19.51 3.38
N ASN A 111 -20.22 -18.69 2.33
CA ASN A 111 -21.42 -18.51 1.53
C ASN A 111 -21.81 -19.84 0.84
N ILE A 112 -20.86 -20.54 0.20
CA ILE A 112 -21.06 -21.85 -0.44
C ILE A 112 -21.57 -22.87 0.57
N ARG A 113 -20.94 -22.99 1.75
CA ARG A 113 -21.39 -23.92 2.80
C ARG A 113 -22.83 -23.64 3.22
N GLY A 114 -23.14 -22.39 3.55
CA GLY A 114 -24.49 -22.00 3.95
C GLY A 114 -25.50 -22.26 2.82
N GLY A 115 -25.06 -22.13 1.56
CA GLY A 115 -25.83 -22.52 0.37
C GLY A 115 -26.16 -24.01 0.35
N LEU A 116 -25.15 -24.87 0.47
CA LEU A 116 -25.33 -26.32 0.49
C LEU A 116 -26.22 -26.79 1.66
N GLU A 117 -26.08 -26.16 2.83
CA GLU A 117 -26.94 -26.40 4.01
C GLU A 117 -28.41 -26.05 3.72
N ARG A 118 -28.65 -24.88 3.10
CA ARG A 118 -30.01 -24.47 2.73
C ARG A 118 -30.62 -25.35 1.64
N ILE A 119 -29.81 -25.82 0.69
CA ILE A 119 -30.25 -26.76 -0.36
C ILE A 119 -30.67 -28.09 0.27
N ASP A 120 -29.83 -28.71 1.13
CA ASP A 120 -30.21 -29.94 1.85
C ASP A 120 -31.51 -29.74 2.65
N TYR A 121 -31.62 -28.63 3.38
CA TYR A 121 -32.83 -28.30 4.13
C TYR A 121 -34.06 -28.18 3.24
N ALA A 122 -33.99 -27.41 2.15
CA ALA A 122 -35.10 -27.22 1.21
C ALA A 122 -35.51 -28.52 0.53
N GLY A 123 -34.55 -29.34 0.11
CA GLY A 123 -34.79 -30.64 -0.50
C GLY A 123 -35.50 -31.62 0.44
N ARG A 124 -35.16 -31.59 1.74
CA ARG A 124 -35.87 -32.40 2.76
C ARG A 124 -37.28 -31.91 3.02
N GLN A 125 -37.49 -30.60 3.16
CA GLN A 125 -38.81 -30.02 3.37
C GLN A 125 -39.78 -30.34 2.22
N GLN A 126 -39.27 -30.41 0.99
CA GLN A 126 -40.05 -30.73 -0.21
C GLN A 126 -40.16 -32.24 -0.47
N GLY A 127 -39.59 -33.09 0.38
CA GLY A 127 -39.59 -34.54 0.21
C GLY A 127 -38.74 -35.04 -0.96
N LYS A 128 -37.92 -34.18 -1.58
CA LYS A 128 -36.96 -34.55 -2.63
C LYS A 128 -35.86 -35.44 -2.06
N ILE A 129 -35.34 -35.07 -0.88
CA ILE A 129 -34.41 -35.89 -0.11
C ILE A 129 -35.23 -36.74 0.85
N GLY A 130 -35.19 -38.06 0.66
CA GLY A 130 -36.02 -39.00 1.41
C GLY A 130 -35.84 -38.92 2.92
N SER A 131 -36.93 -39.08 3.67
CA SER A 131 -36.94 -39.00 5.14
C SER A 131 -36.06 -40.05 5.84
N LYS A 132 -35.71 -41.14 5.14
CA LYS A 132 -34.81 -42.19 5.62
C LYS A 132 -33.32 -41.83 5.49
N VAL A 133 -32.97 -40.77 4.75
CA VAL A 133 -31.59 -40.31 4.61
C VAL A 133 -31.14 -39.69 5.93
N SER A 134 -29.95 -40.09 6.42
CA SER A 134 -29.37 -39.55 7.64
C SER A 134 -29.33 -38.01 7.62
N LYS A 135 -29.43 -37.40 8.81
CA LYS A 135 -29.49 -35.93 8.93
C LYS A 135 -28.16 -35.31 8.53
N GLY A 136 -28.24 -34.12 7.94
CA GLY A 136 -27.11 -33.24 7.67
C GLY A 136 -26.76 -33.12 6.19
N PRO A 137 -26.04 -32.03 5.81
CA PRO A 137 -25.84 -31.67 4.40
C PRO A 137 -25.07 -32.72 3.61
N ARG A 138 -24.01 -33.30 4.20
CA ARG A 138 -23.21 -34.34 3.53
C ARG A 138 -24.05 -35.55 3.11
N ALA A 139 -24.95 -36.00 3.98
CA ALA A 139 -25.85 -37.12 3.67
C ALA A 139 -26.88 -36.72 2.61
N GLY A 140 -27.40 -35.47 2.68
CA GLY A 140 -28.26 -34.89 1.66
C GLY A 140 -27.62 -34.86 0.29
N LEU A 141 -26.43 -34.28 0.17
CA LEU A 141 -25.66 -34.21 -1.07
C LEU A 141 -25.36 -35.61 -1.64
N THR A 142 -25.03 -36.57 -0.78
CA THR A 142 -24.82 -37.97 -1.19
C THR A 142 -26.10 -38.61 -1.74
N ALA A 143 -27.26 -38.25 -1.19
CA ALA A 143 -28.55 -38.71 -1.72
C ALA A 143 -28.90 -38.00 -3.03
N MET A 144 -28.56 -36.72 -3.16
CA MET A 144 -28.76 -35.91 -4.38
C MET A 144 -27.98 -36.47 -5.57
N ILE A 145 -26.75 -36.94 -5.37
CA ILE A 145 -25.95 -37.61 -6.42
C ILE A 145 -26.70 -38.82 -7.05
N LYS A 146 -27.58 -39.47 -6.29
CA LYS A 146 -28.32 -40.65 -6.75
C LYS A 146 -29.64 -40.31 -7.46
N MET A 147 -29.98 -39.03 -7.56
CA MET A 147 -31.20 -38.58 -8.25
C MET A 147 -31.02 -38.64 -9.77
N PRO A 148 -32.03 -39.06 -10.55
CA PRO A 148 -31.95 -39.06 -12.02
C PRO A 148 -31.63 -37.68 -12.60
N GLU A 149 -32.23 -36.62 -12.05
CA GLU A 149 -32.03 -35.24 -12.50
C GLU A 149 -30.59 -34.78 -12.30
N PHE A 150 -29.91 -35.30 -11.28
CA PHE A 150 -28.49 -35.02 -11.05
C PHE A 150 -27.63 -35.61 -12.16
N ALA A 151 -27.91 -36.84 -12.59
CA ALA A 151 -27.16 -37.52 -13.65
C ALA A 151 -27.32 -36.83 -15.01
N GLU A 152 -28.51 -36.33 -15.32
CA GLU A 152 -28.78 -35.55 -16.54
C GLU A 152 -27.94 -34.27 -16.58
N ILE A 153 -27.98 -33.46 -15.52
CA ILE A 153 -27.23 -32.20 -15.44
C ILE A 153 -25.72 -32.46 -15.40
N LEU A 154 -25.29 -33.51 -14.68
CA LEU A 154 -23.87 -33.90 -14.66
C LEU A 154 -23.38 -34.24 -16.06
N HIS A 155 -24.17 -34.96 -16.86
CA HIS A 155 -23.80 -35.30 -18.23
C HIS A 155 -23.63 -34.05 -19.10
N GLU A 156 -24.57 -33.10 -19.03
CA GLU A 156 -24.47 -31.81 -19.73
C GLU A 156 -23.17 -31.06 -19.36
N GLU A 157 -22.89 -30.90 -18.06
CA GLU A 157 -21.70 -30.17 -17.59
C GLU A 157 -20.39 -30.88 -17.97
N VAL A 158 -20.38 -32.21 -17.96
CA VAL A 158 -19.23 -33.02 -18.37
C VAL A 158 -18.93 -32.83 -19.85
N GLU A 159 -19.95 -32.87 -20.71
CA GLU A 159 -19.77 -32.68 -22.16
C GLU A 159 -19.34 -31.25 -22.49
N GLU A 160 -19.98 -30.25 -21.88
CA GLU A 160 -19.69 -28.85 -22.11
C GLU A 160 -18.25 -28.49 -21.70
N ARG A 161 -17.85 -28.91 -20.49
CA ARG A 161 -16.55 -28.54 -19.90
C ARG A 161 -15.44 -29.56 -20.20
N LYS A 162 -15.78 -30.67 -20.87
CA LYS A 162 -14.86 -31.79 -21.19
C LYS A 162 -14.17 -32.37 -19.95
N LEU A 163 -14.94 -32.59 -18.89
CA LEU A 163 -14.46 -33.07 -17.59
C LEU A 163 -14.69 -34.58 -17.41
N VAL A 164 -14.23 -35.13 -16.29
CA VAL A 164 -14.45 -36.53 -15.93
C VAL A 164 -15.57 -36.61 -14.88
N PRO A 165 -16.66 -37.37 -15.12
CA PRO A 165 -17.79 -37.45 -14.19
C PRO A 165 -17.40 -37.85 -12.77
N ASP A 166 -16.51 -38.84 -12.63
CA ASP A 166 -16.09 -39.38 -11.34
C ASP A 166 -15.36 -38.33 -10.49
N ASP A 167 -14.57 -37.46 -11.11
CA ASP A 167 -13.87 -36.37 -10.41
C ASP A 167 -14.86 -35.35 -9.86
N ILE A 168 -15.92 -35.04 -10.60
CA ILE A 168 -16.98 -34.12 -10.17
C ILE A 168 -17.74 -34.71 -8.98
N VAL A 169 -18.13 -36.00 -9.06
CA VAL A 169 -18.81 -36.70 -7.96
C VAL A 169 -17.93 -36.76 -6.72
N TYR A 170 -16.63 -37.02 -6.89
CA TYR A 170 -15.66 -36.97 -5.80
C TYR A 170 -15.59 -35.58 -5.16
N CYS A 171 -15.55 -34.51 -5.97
CA CYS A 171 -15.59 -33.13 -5.49
C CYS A 171 -16.84 -32.83 -4.66
N ILE A 172 -18.03 -33.34 -5.02
CA ILE A 172 -19.26 -33.13 -4.24
C ILE A 172 -19.19 -33.78 -2.87
N GLN A 173 -18.66 -35.01 -2.80
CA GLN A 173 -18.51 -35.72 -1.53
C GLN A 173 -17.52 -35.00 -0.60
N GLY A 174 -16.50 -34.38 -1.17
CA GLY A 174 -15.51 -33.55 -0.47
C GLY A 174 -15.98 -32.13 -0.14
N ALA A 175 -16.88 -31.56 -0.94
CA ALA A 175 -17.25 -30.14 -0.90
C ALA A 175 -17.67 -29.68 0.49
N TYR A 176 -18.57 -30.43 1.15
CA TYR A 176 -19.00 -30.03 2.49
C TYR A 176 -17.83 -29.98 3.47
N ASN A 177 -16.94 -30.96 3.47
CA ASN A 177 -15.80 -30.97 4.37
C ASN A 177 -14.87 -29.77 4.09
N THR A 178 -14.55 -29.54 2.81
CA THR A 178 -13.70 -28.42 2.34
C THR A 178 -14.22 -27.05 2.80
N TYR A 179 -15.53 -26.86 2.89
CA TYR A 179 -16.14 -25.58 3.27
C TYR A 179 -16.63 -25.55 4.74
N SER A 180 -16.45 -26.63 5.52
CA SER A 180 -17.05 -26.77 6.86
C SER A 180 -16.22 -26.25 8.03
N GLU A 181 -14.94 -25.92 7.82
CA GLU A 181 -14.07 -25.42 8.87
C GLU A 181 -14.36 -23.95 9.17
N ARG A 182 -15.11 -23.72 10.26
CA ARG A 182 -15.38 -22.42 10.92
C ARG A 182 -16.36 -21.50 10.16
N VAL A 183 -17.42 -21.09 10.88
CA VAL A 183 -18.40 -20.03 10.56
C VAL A 183 -19.64 -20.47 9.76
N HIS A 184 -20.78 -19.84 10.08
CA HIS A 184 -22.13 -20.05 9.52
C HIS A 184 -22.66 -18.72 8.95
N GLY A 185 -23.27 -18.76 7.76
CA GLY A 185 -23.98 -17.61 7.16
C GLY A 185 -24.10 -17.73 5.63
N ASN A 186 -25.22 -17.33 5.04
CA ASN A 186 -25.36 -17.13 3.60
C ASN A 186 -26.31 -15.96 3.34
N ASN A 187 -25.93 -15.06 2.43
CA ASN A 187 -26.67 -13.84 2.07
C ASN A 187 -27.80 -14.08 1.04
N GLY A 188 -28.09 -15.33 0.67
CA GLY A 188 -29.15 -15.71 -0.27
C GLY A 188 -28.76 -15.74 -1.75
N HIS A 189 -27.55 -15.26 -2.08
CA HIS A 189 -26.98 -15.31 -3.43
C HIS A 189 -25.56 -15.90 -3.39
N LEU A 190 -25.30 -16.91 -4.21
CA LEU A 190 -24.01 -17.59 -4.31
C LEU A 190 -23.21 -17.10 -5.52
N VAL A 191 -22.01 -16.60 -5.27
CA VAL A 191 -21.06 -16.25 -6.33
C VAL A 191 -20.00 -17.33 -6.38
N LEU A 192 -19.85 -17.98 -7.53
CA LEU A 192 -18.80 -18.98 -7.76
C LEU A 192 -17.67 -18.35 -8.56
N ARG A 193 -16.49 -18.18 -7.94
CA ARG A 193 -15.32 -17.59 -8.61
C ARG A 193 -14.41 -18.68 -9.17
N ARG A 194 -14.19 -18.67 -10.49
CA ARG A 194 -13.33 -19.68 -11.15
C ARG A 194 -11.88 -19.68 -10.70
N ARG A 195 -11.36 -18.55 -10.19
CA ARG A 195 -9.96 -18.46 -9.73
C ARG A 195 -9.72 -19.23 -8.43
N ASP A 196 -10.76 -19.41 -7.63
CA ASP A 196 -10.67 -19.91 -6.25
C ASP A 196 -10.87 -21.44 -6.17
N HIS A 197 -11.38 -22.04 -7.25
CA HIS A 197 -11.75 -23.45 -7.34
C HIS A 197 -11.30 -24.06 -8.66
N SER A 198 -11.01 -25.37 -8.64
CA SER A 198 -10.77 -26.12 -9.88
C SER A 198 -12.04 -26.23 -10.74
N ALA A 199 -11.86 -26.50 -12.04
CA ALA A 199 -12.99 -26.73 -12.95
C ALA A 199 -13.96 -27.82 -12.45
N ASN A 200 -13.43 -28.91 -11.87
CA ASN A 200 -14.23 -29.99 -11.29
C ASN A 200 -15.03 -29.54 -10.07
N GLN A 201 -14.45 -28.70 -9.21
CA GLN A 201 -15.15 -28.14 -8.05
C GLN A 201 -16.26 -27.16 -8.47
N ILE A 202 -16.01 -26.31 -9.46
CA ILE A 202 -17.04 -25.41 -10.01
C ILE A 202 -18.17 -26.24 -10.62
N ALA A 203 -17.85 -27.21 -11.49
CA ALA A 203 -18.85 -28.08 -12.10
C ALA A 203 -19.67 -28.82 -11.04
N ALA A 204 -19.02 -29.36 -10.00
CA ALA A 204 -19.70 -30.01 -8.87
C ALA A 204 -20.74 -29.10 -8.20
N LEU A 205 -20.39 -27.84 -7.94
CA LEU A 205 -21.31 -26.86 -7.36
C LEU A 205 -22.41 -26.48 -8.34
N VAL A 206 -22.09 -26.24 -9.61
CA VAL A 206 -23.05 -25.89 -10.66
C VAL A 206 -24.09 -26.98 -10.85
N VAL A 207 -23.71 -28.27 -10.88
CA VAL A 207 -24.67 -29.37 -11.00
C VAL A 207 -25.69 -29.35 -9.86
N ILE A 208 -25.23 -29.18 -8.61
CA ILE A 208 -26.11 -29.08 -7.43
C ILE A 208 -27.03 -27.86 -7.54
N LEU A 209 -26.49 -26.72 -7.96
CA LEU A 209 -27.19 -25.45 -8.06
C LEU A 209 -28.23 -25.44 -9.18
N ARG A 210 -27.94 -26.01 -10.35
CA ARG A 210 -28.90 -26.19 -11.44
C ARG A 210 -30.01 -27.17 -11.06
N MET A 211 -29.68 -28.25 -10.33
CA MET A 211 -30.68 -29.23 -9.92
C MET A 211 -31.75 -28.63 -8.99
N GLN A 212 -31.35 -27.74 -8.08
CA GLN A 212 -32.27 -27.11 -7.14
C GLN A 212 -33.07 -25.93 -7.73
N GLU A 213 -32.79 -25.47 -8.95
CA GLU A 213 -33.59 -24.40 -9.60
C GLU A 213 -35.05 -24.77 -9.78
N LYS A 214 -35.35 -26.08 -9.89
CA LYS A 214 -36.71 -26.60 -9.97
C LYS A 214 -37.40 -26.71 -8.61
N TRP A 215 -36.70 -26.42 -7.51
CA TRP A 215 -37.21 -26.57 -6.15
C TRP A 215 -37.83 -25.24 -5.67
N ALA A 216 -38.78 -25.31 -4.74
CA ALA A 216 -39.31 -24.11 -4.10
C ALA A 216 -38.20 -23.43 -3.28
N ASN A 217 -38.12 -22.09 -3.35
CA ASN A 217 -37.10 -21.27 -2.68
C ASN A 217 -35.67 -21.61 -3.12
N SER A 218 -35.46 -21.77 -4.43
CA SER A 218 -34.15 -22.03 -4.98
C SER A 218 -33.16 -20.90 -4.66
N ILE A 219 -31.91 -21.26 -4.41
CA ILE A 219 -30.82 -20.31 -4.21
C ILE A 219 -30.43 -19.72 -5.56
N THR A 220 -30.38 -18.39 -5.62
CA THR A 220 -29.85 -17.68 -6.79
C THR A 220 -28.33 -17.77 -6.79
N TRP A 221 -27.74 -17.90 -7.97
CA TRP A 221 -26.29 -18.04 -8.08
C TRP A 221 -25.77 -17.43 -9.38
N THR A 222 -24.48 -17.15 -9.44
CA THR A 222 -23.80 -16.67 -10.64
C THR A 222 -22.36 -17.18 -10.66
N GLU A 223 -21.93 -17.66 -11.82
CA GLU A 223 -20.54 -18.00 -12.09
C GLU A 223 -19.83 -16.78 -12.67
N VAL A 224 -18.74 -16.34 -12.03
CA VAL A 224 -18.00 -15.15 -12.44
C VAL A 224 -16.63 -15.56 -12.98
N GLU A 225 -16.37 -15.17 -14.23
CA GLU A 225 -15.02 -15.09 -14.79
C GLU A 225 -14.42 -13.76 -14.37
N GLU A 226 -13.33 -13.76 -13.58
CA GLU A 226 -12.65 -12.50 -13.31
C GLU A 226 -11.89 -12.02 -14.56
N PRO A 227 -11.87 -10.69 -14.80
CA PRO A 227 -11.03 -10.13 -15.84
C PRO A 227 -9.58 -10.50 -15.55
N LYS A 228 -8.86 -10.99 -16.57
CA LYS A 228 -7.40 -11.13 -16.49
C LYS A 228 -6.86 -9.79 -16.03
N SER A 229 -6.21 -9.76 -14.87
CA SER A 229 -5.43 -8.59 -14.44
C SER A 229 -4.39 -8.33 -15.53
N THR A 230 -4.67 -7.36 -16.40
CA THR A 230 -3.76 -6.85 -17.43
C THR A 230 -2.61 -6.09 -16.81
#